data_AF-A0A968Y322-F1
#
_entry.id   AF-A0A968Y322-F1
#
_cell.length_a   1.000
_cell.length_b   1.000
_cell.length_c   1.000
_cell.angle_alpha   90.00
_cell.angle_beta   90.00
_cell.angle_gamma   90.00
#
_symmetry.space_group_name_H-M   'P 1'
#
loop_
_entity.id
_entity.type
_entity.pdbx_description
1 polymer ?
#
loop_
_entity_poly.entity_id
_entity_poly.type
_entity_poly.pdbx_seq_one_letter_code
_entity_poly.pdbx_strand_id
1 'polypeptide(L)'
;MRNFLNLMSSISAYSPSKPLADRAFPFACTRGRAIGSFLLFLTFAGASALHPDAVGAQTGRSVASQIQAQTPANAPAQLTKLLTEIDAAANRRDIKAVMAFYGQNFTHSDGLNSQSLEKALKQLWERYPSLNYRTELKSWKSEGSAIVAETITTISGSHKQEGRQLNLKATIRSQQRFEGEKIVSQEILAEQTQLSSGNNPPTIQVNLPEQVQVGQEYHFDAIVREPIGDDILIGTVLEEPVSEKTLFNPSEVELELLPSGGIFKVGKAPAAPNNRWISAVLMRQGGITTITQRLRIVK
;
A
#
# COMPACT_ATOMS: atom_id res chain seq x y z
N MET A 1 -11.87 -4.28 -29.56
CA MET A 1 -10.42 -3.99 -29.35
C MET A 1 -10.00 -2.95 -30.39
N ARG A 2 -9.35 -1.86 -29.98
CA ARG A 2 -8.56 -0.95 -30.84
C ARG A 2 -7.38 -0.45 -30.01
N ASN A 3 -6.21 -0.31 -30.62
CA ASN A 3 -4.95 -0.16 -29.89
C ASN A 3 -4.65 1.30 -29.53
N PHE A 4 -4.10 1.51 -28.33
CA PHE A 4 -3.70 2.83 -27.80
C PHE A 4 -2.34 3.33 -28.34
N LEU A 5 -1.87 2.77 -29.45
CA LEU A 5 -0.45 2.81 -29.88
C LEU A 5 -0.04 4.00 -30.77
N ASN A 6 -0.96 4.91 -31.13
CA ASN A 6 -0.76 5.88 -32.22
C ASN A 6 -0.69 7.36 -31.79
N LEU A 7 -0.32 7.67 -30.53
CA LEU A 7 -0.39 9.03 -29.98
C LEU A 7 0.83 9.50 -29.15
N MET A 8 1.93 8.74 -29.14
CA MET A 8 3.14 9.02 -28.32
C MET A 8 4.46 8.96 -29.12
N SER A 9 4.43 9.28 -30.42
CA SER A 9 5.59 9.21 -31.33
C SER A 9 6.28 10.57 -31.58
N SER A 10 5.99 11.61 -30.80
CA SER A 10 6.39 13.01 -31.10
C SER A 10 7.00 13.78 -29.93
N ILE A 11 7.85 13.14 -29.12
CA ILE A 11 8.80 13.84 -28.22
C ILE A 11 10.20 13.22 -28.39
N SER A 12 10.86 13.54 -29.51
CA SER A 12 12.26 13.17 -29.76
C SER A 12 12.94 14.19 -30.69
N ALA A 13 13.24 15.36 -30.14
CA ALA A 13 14.27 16.30 -30.60
C ALA A 13 14.21 17.57 -29.71
N TYR A 14 15.17 17.75 -28.82
CA TYR A 14 15.44 19.06 -28.22
C TYR A 14 16.89 19.44 -28.54
N SER A 15 17.07 20.50 -29.34
CA SER A 15 18.36 21.00 -29.78
C SER A 15 18.46 22.49 -29.45
N PRO A 16 19.44 22.93 -28.65
CA PRO A 16 19.43 24.27 -28.05
C PRO A 16 20.02 25.34 -28.99
N SER A 17 19.20 25.98 -29.84
CA SER A 17 19.62 27.19 -30.58
C SER A 17 18.49 28.07 -31.15
N LYS A 18 17.83 28.89 -30.31
CA LYS A 18 17.40 30.29 -30.59
C LYS A 18 16.60 30.89 -29.40
N PRO A 19 16.53 32.24 -29.27
CA PRO A 19 16.05 32.91 -28.06
C PRO A 19 14.51 33.02 -27.97
N LEU A 20 14.02 33.35 -26.77
CA LEU A 20 12.61 33.59 -26.49
C LEU A 20 12.08 34.84 -27.21
N ALA A 21 11.08 34.65 -28.06
CA ALA A 21 10.05 35.64 -28.33
C ALA A 21 8.76 34.92 -28.79
N ASP A 22 7.64 35.33 -28.21
CA ASP A 22 6.25 35.12 -28.67
C ASP A 22 5.80 33.71 -29.09
N ARG A 23 5.04 33.04 -28.21
CA ARG A 23 3.97 32.09 -28.56
C ARG A 23 3.07 31.79 -27.36
N ALA A 24 1.76 31.94 -27.54
CA ALA A 24 0.77 31.38 -26.63
C ALA A 24 0.76 29.84 -26.72
N PHE A 25 0.85 29.16 -25.58
CA PHE A 25 0.82 27.69 -25.52
C PHE A 25 -0.61 27.19 -25.23
N PRO A 26 -1.24 26.44 -26.15
CA PRO A 26 -2.44 25.68 -25.81
C PRO A 26 -2.05 24.47 -24.93
N PHE A 27 -2.25 24.57 -23.63
CA PHE A 27 -2.00 23.46 -22.70
C PHE A 27 -3.00 22.32 -22.93
N ALA A 28 -2.56 21.29 -23.65
CA ALA A 28 -3.30 20.04 -23.77
C ALA A 28 -3.25 19.27 -22.44
N CYS A 29 -4.36 19.26 -21.70
CA CYS A 29 -4.48 18.63 -20.38
C CYS A 29 -4.07 17.14 -20.40
N THR A 30 -2.93 16.83 -19.79
CA THR A 30 -2.41 15.47 -19.64
C THR A 30 -3.12 14.75 -18.50
N ARG A 31 -4.29 14.18 -18.80
CA ARG A 31 -5.03 13.29 -17.89
C ARG A 31 -4.16 12.09 -17.48
N GLY A 32 -3.67 12.11 -16.25
CA GLY A 32 -3.23 10.89 -15.59
C GLY A 32 -4.44 10.12 -15.06
N ARG A 33 -4.31 8.80 -14.92
CA ARG A 33 -5.17 8.06 -13.99
C ARG A 33 -4.41 7.87 -12.69
N ALA A 34 -5.03 8.17 -11.57
CA ALA A 34 -4.56 7.67 -10.29
C ALA A 34 -4.57 6.13 -10.29
N ILE A 35 -3.93 5.56 -9.29
CA ILE A 35 -3.88 4.12 -9.09
C ILE A 35 -4.36 3.89 -7.66
N GLY A 36 -5.61 3.43 -7.52
CA GLY A 36 -6.16 3.03 -6.22
C GLY A 36 -5.25 1.98 -5.60
N SER A 37 -5.06 2.03 -4.29
CA SER A 37 -4.08 1.17 -3.62
C SER A 37 -4.50 -0.29 -3.74
N PHE A 38 -3.67 -1.09 -4.42
CA PHE A 38 -4.07 -2.37 -4.98
C PHE A 38 -3.13 -3.49 -4.52
N LEU A 39 -2.95 -3.65 -3.21
CA LEU A 39 -1.82 -4.39 -2.66
C LEU A 39 -2.21 -5.18 -1.40
N LEU A 40 -1.67 -6.40 -1.25
CA LEU A 40 -1.94 -7.31 -0.12
C LEU A 40 -0.83 -8.38 0.03
N PHE A 41 -0.36 -8.61 1.26
CA PHE A 41 0.43 -9.77 1.77
C PHE A 41 1.85 -10.04 1.16
N LEU A 42 2.64 -11.12 1.42
CA LEU A 42 3.45 -11.63 2.59
C LEU A 42 4.61 -12.61 1.98
N THR A 43 5.84 -13.13 2.35
CA THR A 43 7.03 -13.30 3.33
C THR A 43 8.35 -13.26 2.49
N PHE A 44 9.56 -12.86 2.96
CA PHE A 44 10.40 -13.59 3.95
C PHE A 44 11.74 -12.89 4.34
N ALA A 45 12.37 -13.35 5.44
CA ALA A 45 13.83 -13.57 5.70
C ALA A 45 14.30 -13.18 7.12
N GLY A 46 14.99 -14.10 7.81
CA GLY A 46 15.56 -13.95 9.16
C GLY A 46 16.81 -14.81 9.39
N ALA A 47 17.39 -14.76 10.59
CA ALA A 47 18.60 -15.49 10.99
C ALA A 47 18.51 -15.97 12.45
N SER A 48 19.26 -17.01 12.81
CA SER A 48 19.13 -17.74 14.09
C SER A 48 20.43 -17.77 14.91
N ALA A 49 20.32 -17.75 16.25
CA ALA A 49 21.45 -18.02 17.16
C ALA A 49 21.00 -18.59 18.53
N LEU A 50 21.21 -19.91 18.69
CA LEU A 50 21.64 -20.70 19.87
C LEU A 50 21.07 -20.48 21.31
N HIS A 51 20.94 -21.62 22.00
CA HIS A 51 20.64 -21.88 23.43
C HIS A 51 21.90 -21.73 24.35
N PRO A 52 21.88 -21.95 25.70
CA PRO A 52 20.84 -22.57 26.55
C PRO A 52 20.57 -21.95 27.96
N ASP A 53 19.74 -22.68 28.73
CA ASP A 53 19.64 -22.81 30.20
C ASP A 53 19.23 -21.65 31.14
N ALA A 54 18.08 -21.85 31.81
CA ALA A 54 17.90 -21.60 33.25
C ALA A 54 16.73 -22.45 33.81
N VAL A 55 16.92 -23.13 34.94
CA VAL A 55 15.87 -23.87 35.68
C VAL A 55 15.48 -23.06 36.93
N GLY A 56 14.17 -22.89 37.21
CA GLY A 56 13.74 -22.16 38.41
C GLY A 56 12.24 -22.23 38.76
N ALA A 57 11.95 -22.96 39.83
CA ALA A 57 10.83 -22.84 40.78
C ALA A 57 9.36 -22.61 40.30
N GLN A 58 8.45 -23.41 40.87
CA GLN A 58 7.02 -23.12 40.88
C GLN A 58 6.67 -22.03 41.90
N THR A 59 5.64 -21.22 41.62
CA THR A 59 4.64 -20.81 42.62
C THR A 59 3.31 -20.52 41.93
N GLY A 60 2.19 -20.94 42.51
CA GLY A 60 0.88 -20.80 41.89
C GLY A 60 0.24 -19.43 42.14
N ARG A 61 -0.32 -18.82 41.08
CA ARG A 61 -1.37 -17.79 41.18
C ARG A 61 -2.40 -18.03 40.07
N SER A 62 -3.66 -18.21 40.44
CA SER A 62 -4.79 -18.30 39.51
C SER A 62 -5.13 -16.92 38.96
N VAL A 63 -4.38 -16.46 37.96
CA VAL A 63 -4.63 -15.19 37.28
C VAL A 63 -5.82 -15.37 36.34
N ALA A 64 -6.89 -14.59 36.54
CA ALA A 64 -7.99 -14.50 35.59
C ALA A 64 -7.43 -14.06 34.23
N SER A 65 -7.62 -14.88 33.20
CA SER A 65 -6.90 -14.73 31.92
C SER A 65 -7.36 -13.52 31.12
N GLN A 66 -6.79 -12.35 31.44
CA GLN A 66 -6.71 -11.24 30.50
C GLN A 66 -5.85 -11.72 29.32
N ILE A 67 -6.48 -11.97 28.17
CA ILE A 67 -5.82 -12.49 26.96
C ILE A 67 -5.02 -11.35 26.32
N GLN A 68 -3.84 -11.09 26.89
CA GLN A 68 -2.89 -10.10 26.40
C GLN A 68 -2.22 -10.60 25.11
N ALA A 69 -2.06 -9.71 24.13
CA ALA A 69 -1.42 -10.06 22.87
C ALA A 69 0.06 -10.47 23.11
N GLN A 70 0.42 -11.64 22.60
CA GLN A 70 1.71 -12.29 22.77
C GLN A 70 2.68 -11.88 21.66
N THR A 71 3.98 -11.94 21.97
CA THR A 71 5.04 -11.55 21.02
C THR A 71 5.29 -12.65 19.97
N PRO A 72 5.91 -12.31 18.82
CA PRO A 72 6.16 -13.27 17.73
C PRO A 72 7.09 -14.43 18.11
N ALA A 73 7.97 -14.23 19.10
CA ALA A 73 8.93 -15.24 19.56
C ALA A 73 8.27 -16.52 20.09
N ASN A 74 7.05 -16.41 20.63
CA ASN A 74 6.32 -17.53 21.23
C ASN A 74 5.17 -18.03 20.33
N ALA A 75 5.11 -17.61 19.07
CA ALA A 75 4.02 -17.93 18.16
C ALA A 75 3.92 -19.43 17.83
N PRO A 76 2.72 -19.99 17.65
CA PRO A 76 2.55 -21.38 17.23
C PRO A 76 3.26 -21.64 15.90
N ALA A 77 4.05 -22.71 15.81
CA ALA A 77 4.84 -23.03 14.62
C ALA A 77 3.96 -23.15 13.36
N GLN A 78 2.71 -23.60 13.53
CA GLN A 78 1.68 -23.65 12.47
C GLN A 78 1.35 -22.27 11.91
N LEU A 79 1.25 -21.22 12.74
CA LEU A 79 0.97 -19.85 12.29
C LEU A 79 2.12 -19.32 11.43
N THR A 80 3.36 -19.44 11.91
CA THR A 80 4.56 -18.98 11.20
C THR A 80 4.77 -19.73 9.87
N LYS A 81 4.47 -21.04 9.86
CA LYS A 81 4.44 -21.86 8.64
C LYS A 81 3.35 -21.40 7.67
N LEU A 82 2.11 -21.26 8.14
CA LEU A 82 0.94 -20.87 7.35
C LEU A 82 1.14 -19.53 6.65
N LEU A 83 1.66 -18.53 7.38
CA LEU A 83 2.11 -17.26 6.79
C LEU A 83 3.09 -17.57 5.65
N THR A 84 4.22 -18.22 5.93
CA THR A 84 5.26 -18.56 4.92
C THR A 84 4.72 -19.32 3.68
N GLU A 85 3.61 -20.05 3.77
CA GLU A 85 3.00 -20.80 2.66
C GLU A 85 2.01 -20.00 1.81
N ILE A 86 1.21 -19.09 2.40
CA ILE A 86 0.41 -18.05 1.68
C ILE A 86 1.29 -17.28 0.69
N ASP A 87 2.55 -17.16 1.07
CA ASP A 87 3.49 -16.17 0.59
C ASP A 87 4.38 -16.71 -0.49
N ALA A 88 4.84 -17.95 -0.31
CA ALA A 88 5.39 -18.74 -1.38
C ALA A 88 4.36 -18.86 -2.53
N ALA A 89 3.06 -18.93 -2.23
CA ALA A 89 2.00 -18.87 -3.25
C ALA A 89 1.86 -17.48 -3.90
N ALA A 90 1.85 -16.39 -3.12
CA ALA A 90 1.75 -15.02 -3.64
C ALA A 90 2.96 -14.63 -4.51
N ASN A 91 4.18 -14.93 -4.07
CA ASN A 91 5.42 -14.70 -4.83
C ASN A 91 5.48 -15.54 -6.13
N ARG A 92 4.90 -16.74 -6.14
CA ARG A 92 4.69 -17.55 -7.36
C ARG A 92 3.55 -17.02 -8.26
N ARG A 93 2.72 -16.09 -7.76
CA ARG A 93 1.47 -15.62 -8.39
C ARG A 93 0.49 -16.78 -8.68
N ASP A 94 0.50 -17.78 -7.80
CA ASP A 94 -0.40 -18.93 -7.86
C ASP A 94 -1.71 -18.59 -7.16
N ILE A 95 -2.69 -18.12 -7.95
CA ILE A 95 -3.98 -17.67 -7.41
C ILE A 95 -4.73 -18.79 -6.70
N LYS A 96 -4.58 -20.05 -7.17
CA LYS A 96 -5.29 -21.18 -6.57
C LYS A 96 -4.70 -21.53 -5.22
N ALA A 97 -3.37 -21.52 -5.10
CA ALA A 97 -2.70 -21.73 -3.81
C ALA A 97 -2.95 -20.57 -2.84
N VAL A 98 -2.96 -19.30 -3.28
CA VAL A 98 -3.31 -18.17 -2.40
C VAL A 98 -4.75 -18.27 -1.91
N MET A 99 -5.73 -18.44 -2.82
CA MET A 99 -7.14 -18.52 -2.42
C MET A 99 -7.46 -19.76 -1.57
N ALA A 100 -6.64 -20.82 -1.63
CA ALA A 100 -6.77 -21.98 -0.76
C ALA A 100 -6.57 -21.66 0.74
N PHE A 101 -5.99 -20.51 1.11
CA PHE A 101 -5.84 -20.10 2.51
C PHE A 101 -7.00 -19.26 3.06
N TYR A 102 -8.03 -18.96 2.25
CA TYR A 102 -9.17 -18.15 2.70
C TYR A 102 -10.39 -19.04 2.98
N GLY A 103 -11.17 -18.68 3.99
CA GLY A 103 -12.47 -19.29 4.26
C GLY A 103 -13.49 -18.96 3.16
N GLN A 104 -14.49 -19.83 2.97
CA GLN A 104 -15.60 -19.53 2.04
C GLN A 104 -16.40 -18.30 2.51
N ASN A 105 -16.57 -18.15 3.82
CA ASN A 105 -17.24 -17.03 4.47
C ASN A 105 -16.24 -15.92 4.88
N PHE A 106 -15.15 -15.74 4.12
CA PHE A 106 -14.13 -14.72 4.42
C PHE A 106 -14.71 -13.30 4.40
N THR A 107 -14.31 -12.50 5.40
CA THR A 107 -14.76 -11.11 5.59
C THR A 107 -13.58 -10.13 5.66
N HIS A 108 -13.70 -8.98 4.98
CA HIS A 108 -12.67 -7.93 4.94
C HIS A 108 -13.22 -6.57 5.39
N SER A 109 -12.43 -5.76 6.11
CA SER A 109 -12.82 -4.42 6.56
C SER A 109 -13.27 -3.47 5.45
N ASP A 110 -12.78 -3.70 4.24
CA ASP A 110 -13.01 -2.82 3.08
C ASP A 110 -14.12 -3.34 2.15
N GLY A 111 -14.92 -4.31 2.62
CA GLY A 111 -16.04 -4.91 1.89
C GLY A 111 -15.68 -6.08 0.97
N LEU A 112 -14.39 -6.38 0.79
CA LEU A 112 -13.94 -7.53 0.00
C LEU A 112 -14.44 -8.86 0.58
N ASN A 113 -14.76 -9.78 -0.33
CA ASN A 113 -15.05 -11.19 -0.06
C ASN A 113 -14.07 -12.06 -0.86
N SER A 114 -14.14 -13.39 -0.72
CA SER A 114 -13.21 -14.31 -1.39
C SER A 114 -13.16 -14.15 -2.92
N GLN A 115 -14.29 -13.90 -3.59
CA GLN A 115 -14.34 -13.74 -5.05
C GLN A 115 -13.78 -12.39 -5.52
N SER A 116 -14.09 -11.30 -4.81
CA SER A 116 -13.54 -9.98 -5.15
C SER A 116 -12.05 -9.86 -4.79
N LEU A 117 -11.59 -10.54 -3.74
CA LEU A 117 -10.17 -10.73 -3.45
C LEU A 117 -9.45 -11.54 -4.55
N GLU A 118 -10.01 -12.65 -5.02
CA GLU A 118 -9.41 -13.43 -6.11
C GLU A 118 -9.26 -12.57 -7.39
N LYS A 119 -10.34 -11.86 -7.76
CA LYS A 119 -10.33 -10.92 -8.89
C LYS A 119 -9.30 -9.81 -8.69
N ALA A 120 -9.16 -9.31 -7.47
CA ALA A 120 -8.19 -8.28 -7.13
C ALA A 120 -6.75 -8.78 -7.36
N LEU A 121 -6.36 -9.89 -6.73
CA LEU A 121 -5.00 -10.44 -6.85
C LEU A 121 -4.61 -10.73 -8.31
N LYS A 122 -5.53 -11.18 -9.16
CA LYS A 122 -5.29 -11.31 -10.61
C LYS A 122 -4.95 -9.98 -11.27
N GLN A 123 -5.79 -8.95 -11.10
CA GLN A 123 -5.57 -7.63 -11.72
C GLN A 123 -4.31 -6.92 -11.20
N LEU A 124 -3.93 -7.19 -9.94
CA LEU A 124 -2.65 -6.77 -9.38
C LEU A 124 -1.48 -7.41 -10.14
N TRP A 125 -1.47 -8.73 -10.30
CA TRP A 125 -0.41 -9.47 -10.98
C TRP A 125 -0.35 -9.21 -12.50
N GLU A 126 -1.48 -8.93 -13.13
CA GLU A 126 -1.56 -8.47 -14.53
C GLU A 126 -0.88 -7.09 -14.72
N ARG A 127 -1.07 -6.17 -13.75
CA ARG A 127 -0.50 -4.81 -13.81
C ARG A 127 0.95 -4.73 -13.34
N TYR A 128 1.34 -5.60 -12.41
CA TYR A 128 2.66 -5.66 -11.79
C TYR A 128 3.15 -7.12 -11.79
N PRO A 129 3.70 -7.61 -12.92
CA PRO A 129 4.07 -9.03 -13.09
C PRO A 129 5.31 -9.46 -12.27
N SER A 130 6.02 -8.50 -11.66
CA SER A 130 7.29 -8.70 -10.95
C SER A 130 7.21 -8.19 -9.51
N LEU A 131 6.18 -8.62 -8.77
CA LEU A 131 6.05 -8.40 -7.33
C LEU A 131 6.76 -9.48 -6.51
N ASN A 132 7.41 -9.01 -5.46
CA ASN A 132 7.91 -9.76 -4.31
C ASN A 132 7.22 -9.25 -3.05
N TYR A 133 7.02 -10.14 -2.09
CA TYR A 133 6.15 -9.95 -0.95
C TYR A 133 6.87 -10.35 0.35
N ARG A 134 6.63 -9.67 1.50
CA ARG A 134 7.28 -9.91 2.81
C ARG A 134 6.30 -9.75 3.99
N THR A 135 6.59 -10.44 5.10
CA THR A 135 5.73 -10.68 6.27
C THR A 135 6.55 -10.59 7.54
N GLU A 136 5.98 -9.93 8.54
CA GLU A 136 6.46 -9.99 9.91
C GLU A 136 5.24 -10.07 10.82
N LEU A 137 5.12 -11.16 11.57
CA LEU A 137 4.17 -11.26 12.68
C LEU A 137 4.55 -10.19 13.71
N LYS A 138 3.57 -9.40 14.17
CA LYS A 138 3.76 -8.32 15.17
C LYS A 138 3.27 -8.74 16.54
N SER A 139 2.08 -9.31 16.59
CA SER A 139 1.46 -9.83 17.81
C SER A 139 0.47 -10.95 17.46
N TRP A 140 0.12 -11.78 18.43
CA TRP A 140 -0.93 -12.80 18.26
C TRP A 140 -1.61 -13.15 19.58
N LYS A 141 -2.78 -13.77 19.52
CA LYS A 141 -3.52 -14.33 20.67
C LYS A 141 -4.39 -15.51 20.23
N SER A 142 -4.61 -16.46 21.13
CA SER A 142 -5.62 -17.50 20.94
C SER A 142 -7.01 -17.01 21.37
N GLU A 143 -8.03 -17.34 20.61
CA GLU A 143 -9.45 -17.07 20.90
C GLU A 143 -10.25 -18.37 20.72
N GLY A 144 -10.22 -19.22 21.75
CA GLY A 144 -10.74 -20.59 21.66
C GLY A 144 -9.86 -21.44 20.75
N SER A 145 -10.44 -21.99 19.68
CA SER A 145 -9.74 -22.72 18.63
C SER A 145 -9.12 -21.83 17.54
N ALA A 146 -9.40 -20.53 17.56
CA ALA A 146 -8.89 -19.58 16.58
C ALA A 146 -7.62 -18.87 17.05
N ILE A 147 -6.85 -18.33 16.11
CA ILE A 147 -5.74 -17.41 16.37
C ILE A 147 -6.08 -16.06 15.73
N VAL A 148 -5.98 -14.98 16.49
CA VAL A 148 -5.97 -13.62 15.94
C VAL A 148 -4.54 -13.10 15.96
N ALA A 149 -4.05 -12.66 14.81
CA ALA A 149 -2.69 -12.20 14.62
C ALA A 149 -2.65 -10.83 13.97
N GLU A 150 -1.75 -9.95 14.43
CA GLU A 150 -1.38 -8.72 13.74
C GLU A 150 -0.11 -8.98 12.92
N THR A 151 -0.15 -8.64 11.64
CA THR A 151 0.94 -8.81 10.67
C THR A 151 1.31 -7.46 10.05
N ILE A 152 2.60 -7.28 9.75
CA ILE A 152 3.05 -6.29 8.78
C ILE A 152 3.43 -7.03 7.50
N THR A 153 2.80 -6.60 6.41
CA THR A 153 3.22 -6.84 5.05
C THR A 153 4.24 -5.78 4.62
N THR A 154 5.25 -6.17 3.85
CA THR A 154 5.94 -5.26 2.91
C THR A 154 5.86 -5.85 1.51
N ILE A 155 5.60 -5.02 0.49
CA ILE A 155 5.48 -5.43 -0.91
C ILE A 155 6.46 -4.61 -1.72
N SER A 156 7.14 -5.22 -2.69
CA SER A 156 8.07 -4.52 -3.55
C SER A 156 8.13 -5.14 -4.94
N GLY A 157 8.22 -4.33 -5.97
CA GLY A 157 8.41 -4.83 -7.33
C GLY A 157 8.91 -3.77 -8.28
N SER A 158 9.46 -4.22 -9.40
CA SER A 158 9.99 -3.35 -10.44
C SER A 158 9.85 -4.02 -11.80
N HIS A 159 9.21 -3.34 -12.75
CA HIS A 159 9.08 -3.82 -14.13
C HIS A 159 9.27 -2.67 -15.11
N LYS A 160 9.70 -2.98 -16.33
CA LYS A 160 9.76 -1.99 -17.41
C LYS A 160 8.47 -2.03 -18.20
N GLN A 161 7.87 -0.87 -18.42
CA GLN A 161 6.67 -0.69 -19.23
C GLN A 161 6.90 0.49 -20.17
N GLU A 162 6.72 0.28 -21.48
CA GLU A 162 6.88 1.32 -22.51
C GLU A 162 8.23 2.07 -22.41
N GLY A 163 9.30 1.32 -22.13
CA GLY A 163 10.66 1.84 -21.95
C GLY A 163 10.94 2.52 -20.60
N ARG A 164 9.90 2.88 -19.84
CA ARG A 164 10.03 3.47 -18.50
C ARG A 164 10.19 2.37 -17.45
N GLN A 165 11.06 2.62 -16.46
CA GLN A 165 11.04 1.83 -15.23
C GLN A 165 9.80 2.21 -14.42
N LEU A 166 9.07 1.20 -13.94
CA LEU A 166 8.11 1.32 -12.86
C LEU A 166 8.67 0.63 -11.63
N ASN A 167 8.46 1.24 -10.46
CA ASN A 167 8.78 0.68 -9.17
C ASN A 167 7.56 0.80 -8.26
N LEU A 168 7.36 -0.19 -7.42
CA LEU A 168 6.27 -0.29 -6.45
C LEU A 168 6.86 -0.70 -5.11
N LYS A 169 6.45 -0.01 -4.05
CA LYS A 169 6.70 -0.37 -2.65
C LYS A 169 5.42 -0.16 -1.85
N ALA A 170 5.08 -1.05 -0.94
CA ALA A 170 3.99 -0.82 0.01
C ALA A 170 4.23 -1.51 1.35
N THR A 171 3.55 -1.02 2.37
CA THR A 171 3.52 -1.59 3.72
C THR A 171 2.08 -1.63 4.19
N ILE A 172 1.63 -2.77 4.73
CA ILE A 172 0.25 -2.98 5.16
C ILE A 172 0.27 -3.61 6.54
N ARG A 173 -0.36 -2.98 7.53
CA ARG A 173 -0.53 -3.53 8.87
C ARG A 173 -1.95 -4.05 8.99
N SER A 174 -2.11 -5.35 9.26
CA SER A 174 -3.41 -6.01 9.26
C SER A 174 -3.62 -6.89 10.48
N GLN A 175 -4.84 -6.91 11.00
CA GLN A 175 -5.30 -7.95 11.94
C GLN A 175 -6.00 -9.04 11.13
N GLN A 176 -5.65 -10.31 11.37
CA GLN A 176 -6.19 -11.47 10.67
C GLN A 176 -6.68 -12.49 11.70
N ARG A 177 -7.86 -13.09 11.46
CA ARG A 177 -8.35 -14.24 12.24
C ARG A 177 -8.18 -15.52 11.43
N PHE A 178 -7.50 -16.48 12.04
CA PHE A 178 -7.22 -17.81 11.51
C PHE A 178 -8.02 -18.87 12.26
N GLU A 179 -8.73 -19.72 11.53
CA GLU A 179 -9.43 -20.90 12.06
C GLU A 179 -8.89 -22.14 11.35
N GLY A 180 -8.08 -22.93 12.07
CA GLY A 180 -7.18 -23.89 11.43
C GLY A 180 -6.22 -23.19 10.47
N GLU A 181 -6.14 -23.69 9.23
CA GLU A 181 -5.30 -23.14 8.15
C GLU A 181 -6.02 -22.08 7.29
N LYS A 182 -7.16 -21.53 7.76
CA LYS A 182 -8.00 -20.60 6.99
C LYS A 182 -8.06 -19.20 7.61
N ILE A 183 -7.76 -18.17 6.83
CA ILE A 183 -8.12 -16.79 7.12
C ILE A 183 -9.64 -16.65 6.98
N VAL A 184 -10.34 -16.39 8.08
CA VAL A 184 -11.80 -16.19 8.11
C VAL A 184 -12.20 -14.72 8.20
N SER A 185 -11.35 -13.85 8.75
CA SER A 185 -11.53 -12.40 8.67
C SER A 185 -10.21 -11.64 8.64
N GLN A 186 -10.27 -10.42 8.11
CA GLN A 186 -9.14 -9.50 8.01
C GLN A 186 -9.59 -8.03 8.14
N GLU A 187 -8.84 -7.26 8.91
CA GLU A 187 -8.95 -5.80 9.01
C GLU A 187 -7.62 -5.13 8.66
N ILE A 188 -7.67 -4.08 7.83
CA ILE A 188 -6.49 -3.24 7.55
C ILE A 188 -6.40 -2.11 8.58
N LEU A 189 -5.39 -2.21 9.45
CA LEU A 189 -5.10 -1.24 10.51
C LEU A 189 -4.31 -0.03 9.99
N ALA A 190 -3.41 -0.25 9.04
CA ALA A 190 -2.69 0.80 8.33
C ALA A 190 -2.26 0.31 6.94
N GLU A 191 -2.12 1.23 5.99
CA GLU A 191 -1.62 0.94 4.64
C GLU A 191 -0.89 2.17 4.10
N GLN A 192 0.25 1.95 3.46
CA GLN A 192 0.94 2.94 2.64
C GLN A 192 1.48 2.28 1.37
N THR A 193 1.23 2.88 0.21
CA THR A 193 1.71 2.47 -1.10
C THR A 193 2.47 3.61 -1.75
N GLN A 194 3.63 3.33 -2.33
CA GLN A 194 4.42 4.25 -3.15
C GLN A 194 4.68 3.61 -4.51
N LEU A 195 4.37 4.35 -5.58
CA LEU A 195 4.66 4.02 -6.96
C LEU A 195 5.62 5.08 -7.51
N SER A 196 6.64 4.70 -8.26
CA SER A 196 7.52 5.68 -8.93
C SER A 196 7.91 5.26 -10.34
N SER A 197 8.13 6.25 -11.21
CA SER A 197 8.52 6.04 -12.60
C SER A 197 9.50 7.08 -13.10
N GLY A 198 10.39 6.67 -14.01
CA GLY A 198 11.44 7.52 -14.58
C GLY A 198 12.82 7.21 -14.01
N ASN A 199 13.77 8.10 -14.32
CA ASN A 199 15.20 7.93 -13.99
C ASN A 199 15.58 8.65 -12.69
N ASN A 200 14.85 9.71 -12.31
CA ASN A 200 15.03 10.47 -11.07
C ASN A 200 13.69 11.00 -10.52
N PRO A 201 12.71 10.12 -10.19
CA PRO A 201 11.45 10.54 -9.59
C PRO A 201 11.66 11.20 -8.21
N PRO A 202 10.76 12.11 -7.78
CA PRO A 202 10.91 12.85 -6.52
C PRO A 202 10.79 11.93 -5.29
N THR A 203 11.66 12.13 -4.30
CA THR A 203 11.59 11.40 -3.03
C THR A 203 10.61 12.10 -2.10
N ILE A 204 9.42 11.51 -1.89
CA ILE A 204 8.37 12.10 -1.05
C ILE A 204 8.45 11.53 0.37
N GLN A 205 8.46 12.40 1.39
CA GLN A 205 8.01 12.08 2.75
C GLN A 205 6.54 12.47 2.90
N VAL A 206 5.72 11.60 3.49
CA VAL A 206 4.34 11.94 3.88
C VAL A 206 4.25 12.10 5.40
N ASN A 207 3.55 13.14 5.83
CA ASN A 207 3.03 13.28 7.19
C ASN A 207 1.50 13.16 7.10
N LEU A 208 0.94 12.07 7.63
CA LEU A 208 -0.50 11.87 7.79
C LEU A 208 -0.74 10.95 9.01
N PRO A 209 -1.66 11.27 9.93
CA PRO A 209 -2.01 10.37 11.04
C PRO A 209 -2.68 9.09 10.51
N GLU A 210 -2.40 7.93 11.13
CA GLU A 210 -3.08 6.67 10.77
C GLU A 210 -4.59 6.70 11.10
N GLN A 211 -4.99 7.46 12.14
CA GLN A 211 -6.38 7.61 12.55
C GLN A 211 -6.71 9.03 13.05
N VAL A 212 -7.98 9.42 12.89
CA VAL A 212 -8.58 10.67 13.41
C VAL A 212 -10.03 10.44 13.81
N GLN A 213 -10.58 11.26 14.70
CA GLN A 213 -11.99 11.18 15.09
C GLN A 213 -12.92 11.81 14.04
N VAL A 214 -14.20 11.42 14.03
CA VAL A 214 -15.24 12.07 13.21
C VAL A 214 -15.28 13.59 13.43
N GLY A 215 -15.36 14.36 12.35
CA GLY A 215 -15.34 15.83 12.40
C GLY A 215 -13.99 16.48 12.74
N GLN A 216 -12.97 15.72 13.16
CA GLN A 216 -11.64 16.24 13.48
C GLN A 216 -10.93 16.79 12.23
N GLU A 217 -10.19 17.88 12.38
CA GLU A 217 -9.28 18.38 11.35
C GLU A 217 -7.93 17.64 11.39
N TYR A 218 -7.33 17.46 10.22
CA TYR A 218 -6.10 16.69 10.05
C TYR A 218 -5.18 17.34 9.01
N HIS A 219 -3.88 17.22 9.23
CA HIS A 219 -2.87 17.69 8.29
C HIS A 219 -2.45 16.54 7.36
N PHE A 220 -2.26 16.88 6.08
CA PHE A 220 -1.60 16.04 5.09
C PHE A 220 -0.48 16.84 4.45
N ASP A 221 0.76 16.43 4.70
CA ASP A 221 1.95 16.97 4.05
C ASP A 221 2.56 15.90 3.14
N ALA A 222 2.88 16.25 1.90
CA ALA A 222 3.65 15.44 0.96
C ALA A 222 4.87 16.26 0.52
N ILE A 223 5.99 16.05 1.19
CA ILE A 223 7.19 16.89 1.15
C ILE A 223 8.24 16.25 0.24
N VAL A 224 8.72 16.97 -0.77
CA VAL A 224 9.87 16.55 -1.58
C VAL A 224 11.14 16.71 -0.75
N ARG A 225 11.93 15.64 -0.65
CA ARG A 225 13.12 15.59 0.21
C ARG A 225 14.37 16.20 -0.42
N GLU A 226 14.42 16.30 -1.75
CA GLU A 226 15.49 16.98 -2.46
C GLU A 226 15.17 18.48 -2.66
N PRO A 227 16.17 19.38 -2.65
CA PRO A 227 15.96 20.77 -3.07
C PRO A 227 15.41 20.84 -4.51
N ILE A 228 14.40 21.67 -4.73
CA ILE A 228 13.79 21.85 -6.06
C ILE A 228 14.71 22.68 -6.98
N GLY A 229 15.36 23.72 -6.45
CA GLY A 229 16.14 24.65 -7.27
C GLY A 229 15.25 25.34 -8.31
N ASP A 230 15.69 25.31 -9.57
CA ASP A 230 14.95 25.84 -10.73
C ASP A 230 14.04 24.79 -11.42
N ASP A 231 13.93 23.56 -10.88
CA ASP A 231 13.11 22.48 -11.47
C ASP A 231 11.61 22.71 -11.25
N ILE A 232 10.78 22.25 -12.20
CA ILE A 232 9.34 22.46 -12.18
C ILE A 232 8.66 21.28 -11.49
N LEU A 233 8.16 21.53 -10.28
CA LEU A 233 7.36 20.57 -9.52
C LEU A 233 5.87 20.72 -9.84
N ILE A 234 5.24 19.65 -10.32
CA ILE A 234 3.81 19.57 -10.65
C ILE A 234 3.18 18.47 -9.81
N GLY A 235 1.97 18.67 -9.29
CA GLY A 235 1.33 17.64 -8.47
C GLY A 235 -0.14 17.87 -8.14
N THR A 236 -0.71 16.94 -7.38
CA THR A 236 -2.08 17.03 -6.86
C THR A 236 -2.27 16.14 -5.64
N VAL A 237 -3.39 16.32 -4.93
CA VAL A 237 -3.85 15.43 -3.85
C VAL A 237 -5.26 14.94 -4.13
N LEU A 238 -5.48 13.63 -3.97
CA LEU A 238 -6.79 13.01 -3.96
C LEU A 238 -7.14 12.48 -2.56
N GLU A 239 -8.42 12.53 -2.23
CA GLU A 239 -9.02 11.85 -1.08
C GLU A 239 -10.14 10.94 -1.60
N GLU A 240 -9.93 9.62 -1.54
CA GLU A 240 -10.88 8.62 -2.05
C GLU A 240 -11.39 7.71 -0.92
N PRO A 241 -12.67 7.29 -0.93
CA PRO A 241 -13.15 6.28 0.01
C PRO A 241 -12.56 4.92 -0.32
N VAL A 242 -12.07 4.18 0.69
CA VAL A 242 -11.61 2.79 0.47
C VAL A 242 -12.84 1.92 0.20
N SER A 243 -12.90 1.32 -0.99
CA SER A 243 -13.99 0.42 -1.41
C SER A 243 -13.59 -0.42 -2.61
N GLU A 244 -14.31 -1.52 -2.86
CA GLU A 244 -14.15 -2.31 -4.09
C GLU A 244 -14.26 -1.44 -5.38
N LYS A 245 -15.17 -0.46 -5.39
CA LYS A 245 -15.39 0.41 -6.55
C LYS A 245 -14.12 1.19 -6.89
N THR A 246 -13.52 1.83 -5.87
CA THR A 246 -12.29 2.64 -5.98
C THR A 246 -11.09 1.78 -6.35
N LEU A 247 -10.96 0.60 -5.70
CA LEU A 247 -9.93 -0.39 -5.98
C LEU A 247 -9.91 -0.78 -7.47
N PHE A 248 -11.07 -1.16 -8.03
CA PHE A 248 -11.19 -1.57 -9.43
C PHE A 248 -11.22 -0.42 -10.44
N ASN A 249 -11.62 0.80 -10.04
CA ASN A 249 -11.84 1.94 -10.94
C ASN A 249 -11.26 3.22 -10.34
N PRO A 250 -9.97 3.49 -10.51
CA PRO A 250 -9.34 4.66 -9.92
C PRO A 250 -9.63 5.93 -10.73
N SER A 251 -9.65 7.06 -10.02
CA SER A 251 -9.99 8.39 -10.56
C SER A 251 -8.98 8.92 -11.58
N GLU A 252 -9.40 9.88 -12.39
CA GLU A 252 -8.47 10.70 -13.19
C GLU A 252 -7.88 11.81 -12.32
N VAL A 253 -6.62 12.20 -12.58
CA VAL A 253 -5.93 13.30 -11.90
C VAL A 253 -5.73 14.47 -12.84
N GLU A 254 -6.09 15.65 -12.34
CA GLU A 254 -5.62 16.94 -12.83
C GLU A 254 -4.40 17.35 -11.99
N LEU A 255 -3.35 17.86 -12.63
CA LEU A 255 -2.05 18.14 -12.01
C LEU A 255 -1.75 19.64 -12.12
N GLU A 256 -1.45 20.28 -11.00
CA GLU A 256 -1.22 21.71 -10.88
C GLU A 256 0.27 22.03 -10.65
N LEU A 257 0.71 23.21 -11.08
CA LEU A 257 2.05 23.72 -10.74
C LEU A 257 2.13 24.00 -9.23
N LEU A 258 3.09 23.40 -8.54
CA LEU A 258 3.24 23.58 -7.09
C LEU A 258 4.13 24.80 -6.79
N PRO A 259 3.69 25.75 -5.94
CA PRO A 259 4.46 26.94 -5.59
C PRO A 259 5.53 26.70 -4.50
N SER A 260 5.73 25.45 -4.08
CA SER A 260 6.67 25.05 -3.03
C SER A 260 7.12 23.60 -3.21
N GLY A 261 8.13 23.16 -2.45
CA GLY A 261 8.70 21.81 -2.50
C GLY A 261 7.83 20.69 -1.92
N GLY A 262 6.51 20.75 -2.12
CA GLY A 262 5.57 19.75 -1.62
C GLY A 262 4.12 20.20 -1.71
N ILE A 263 3.22 19.37 -1.20
CA ILE A 263 1.80 19.69 -1.06
C ILE A 263 1.45 19.65 0.43
N PHE A 264 0.81 20.72 0.92
CA PHE A 264 0.40 20.88 2.31
C PHE A 264 -1.10 21.19 2.32
N LYS A 265 -1.90 20.36 3.00
CA LYS A 265 -3.37 20.49 3.05
C LYS A 265 -3.88 20.25 4.47
N VAL A 266 -4.95 20.95 4.82
CA VAL A 266 -5.78 20.63 5.99
C VAL A 266 -7.04 19.95 5.47
N GLY A 267 -7.26 18.70 5.86
CA GLY A 267 -8.49 17.95 5.63
C GLY A 267 -9.39 17.99 6.86
N LYS A 268 -10.66 17.62 6.69
CA LYS A 268 -11.62 17.48 7.78
C LYS A 268 -12.34 16.14 7.69
N ALA A 269 -12.28 15.37 8.77
CA ALA A 269 -12.91 14.06 8.84
C ALA A 269 -14.44 14.18 8.68
N PRO A 270 -15.10 13.26 7.96
CA PRO A 270 -16.55 13.22 7.89
C PRO A 270 -17.19 12.99 9.27
N ALA A 271 -18.48 13.31 9.40
CA ALA A 271 -19.27 13.09 10.62
C ALA A 271 -19.63 11.61 10.87
N ALA A 272 -19.17 10.68 10.02
CA ALA A 272 -19.42 9.24 10.14
C ALA A 272 -18.11 8.47 9.94
N PRO A 273 -17.83 7.41 10.72
CA PRO A 273 -16.60 6.61 10.59
C PRO A 273 -16.46 5.98 9.20
N ASN A 274 -15.30 6.13 8.57
CA ASN A 274 -14.95 5.42 7.34
C ASN A 274 -13.42 5.31 7.13
N ASN A 275 -13.00 4.48 6.18
CA ASN A 275 -11.61 4.43 5.72
C ASN A 275 -11.45 5.28 4.46
N ARG A 276 -10.36 6.05 4.36
CA ARG A 276 -10.01 6.84 3.16
C ARG A 276 -8.56 6.60 2.74
N TRP A 277 -8.32 6.63 1.44
CA TRP A 277 -6.99 6.75 0.86
C TRP A 277 -6.71 8.22 0.58
N ILE A 278 -5.68 8.78 1.21
CA ILE A 278 -5.15 10.10 0.87
C ILE A 278 -3.94 9.87 -0.01
N SER A 279 -3.95 10.41 -1.23
CA SER A 279 -2.91 10.18 -2.24
C SER A 279 -2.32 11.49 -2.72
N ALA A 280 -0.99 11.62 -2.71
CA ALA A 280 -0.27 12.67 -3.43
C ALA A 280 0.32 12.10 -4.73
N VAL A 281 0.22 12.86 -5.81
CA VAL A 281 0.99 12.63 -7.04
C VAL A 281 1.92 13.83 -7.20
N LEU A 282 3.23 13.59 -7.33
CA LEU A 282 4.21 14.62 -7.63
C LEU A 282 5.11 14.20 -8.79
N MET A 283 5.40 15.14 -9.68
CA MET A 283 6.14 15.01 -10.93
C MET A 283 7.17 16.15 -11.01
N ARG A 284 8.39 15.84 -11.44
CA ARG A 284 9.45 16.81 -11.76
C ARG A 284 10.24 16.36 -12.99
N GLN A 285 11.27 17.10 -13.40
CA GLN A 285 12.18 16.58 -14.40
C GLN A 285 12.82 15.27 -13.91
N GLY A 286 12.71 14.22 -14.74
CA GLY A 286 13.28 12.90 -14.46
C GLY A 286 12.30 11.87 -13.87
N GLY A 287 11.11 12.23 -13.39
CA GLY A 287 10.13 11.22 -12.99
C GLY A 287 8.88 11.68 -12.23
N ILE A 288 8.07 10.68 -11.87
CA ILE A 288 6.81 10.79 -11.11
C ILE A 288 6.92 9.89 -9.87
N THR A 289 6.43 10.35 -8.73
CA THR A 289 6.10 9.51 -7.58
C THR A 289 4.64 9.73 -7.17
N THR A 290 3.90 8.65 -7.01
CA THR A 290 2.60 8.63 -6.33
C THR A 290 2.81 7.99 -4.97
N ILE A 291 2.23 8.56 -3.92
CA ILE A 291 2.19 7.98 -2.58
C ILE A 291 0.77 8.06 -2.04
N THR A 292 0.26 6.94 -1.55
CA THR A 292 -1.10 6.74 -1.04
C THR A 292 -1.00 6.18 0.37
N GLN A 293 -1.72 6.76 1.32
CA GLN A 293 -1.78 6.28 2.70
C GLN A 293 -3.24 6.18 3.18
N ARG A 294 -3.53 5.16 4.00
CA ARG A 294 -4.83 5.00 4.67
C ARG A 294 -4.95 5.97 5.84
N LEU A 295 -6.07 6.68 5.88
CA LEU A 295 -6.60 7.38 7.05
C LEU A 295 -7.84 6.61 7.57
N ARG A 296 -7.84 6.22 8.85
CA ARG A 296 -9.01 5.62 9.53
C ARG A 296 -9.76 6.70 10.30
N ILE A 297 -10.98 7.04 9.86
CA ILE A 297 -11.86 7.94 10.61
C ILE A 297 -12.67 7.10 11.60
N VAL A 298 -12.42 7.29 12.89
CA VAL A 298 -13.01 6.55 14.02
C VAL A 298 -14.00 7.40 14.82
N LYS A 299 -14.70 6.79 15.78
CA LYS A 299 -15.55 7.52 16.74
C LYS A 299 -14.71 8.14 17.86
#